data_AF-A0A920NU75-F1
#
_entry.id   AF-A0A920NU75-F1
#
_cell.length_a   1.000
_cell.length_b   1.000
_cell.length_c   1.000
_cell.angle_alpha   90.00
_cell.angle_beta   90.00
_cell.angle_gamma   90.00
#
_symmetry.space_group_name_H-M   'P 1'
#
loop_
_entity.id
_entity.type
_entity.pdbx_description
1 polymer ?
#
loop_
_entity_poly.entity_id
_entity_poly.type
_entity_poly.pdbx_seq_one_letter_code
_entity_poly.pdbx_strand_id
1 'polypeptide(L)'
;MLFSTAQLFPAAVAYYYDEIGLIKVFFNTLLATFLCGFLLYITNSSRKEDLRTKDGFIITVLFWTVLAIFGSFPFIFAEELEITLVDSLFESISGLTTTGGNSFNRP
;
A
#
# COMPACT_ATOMS: atom_id res chain seq x y z
N MET A 1 -2.06 9.14 2.48
CA MET A 1 -2.66 10.06 1.49
C MET A 1 -1.85 10.12 0.20
N LEU A 2 -0.58 10.55 0.19
CA LEU A 2 0.20 10.56 -1.06
C LEU A 2 0.33 9.16 -1.70
N PHE A 3 0.58 8.12 -0.90
CA PHE A 3 0.67 6.76 -1.43
C PHE A 3 -0.64 6.25 -2.06
N SER A 4 -1.82 6.72 -1.61
CA SER A 4 -3.08 6.24 -2.17
C SER A 4 -3.30 6.71 -3.61
N THR A 5 -2.76 7.88 -4.00
CA THR A 5 -2.88 8.36 -5.38
C THR A 5 -2.04 7.55 -6.36
N ALA A 6 -1.02 6.82 -5.89
CA ALA A 6 -0.24 5.92 -6.74
C ALA A 6 -1.10 4.79 -7.34
N GLN A 7 -2.21 4.41 -6.68
CA GLN A 7 -3.16 3.40 -7.16
C GLN A 7 -3.98 3.87 -8.38
N LEU A 8 -4.01 5.18 -8.66
CA LEU A 8 -4.69 5.69 -9.86
C LEU A 8 -4.00 5.23 -11.15
N PHE A 9 -2.69 5.02 -11.12
CA PHE A 9 -1.95 4.55 -12.28
C PHE A 9 -2.34 3.13 -12.69
N PRO A 10 -2.23 2.09 -11.83
CA PRO A 10 -2.68 0.75 -12.18
C PRO A 10 -4.20 0.69 -12.41
N ALA A 11 -5.01 1.50 -11.74
CA ALA A 11 -6.44 1.61 -12.04
C ALA A 11 -6.70 2.14 -13.47
N ALA A 12 -5.94 3.12 -13.93
CA ALA A 12 -6.03 3.64 -15.30
C ALA A 12 -5.60 2.60 -16.33
N VAL A 13 -4.57 1.81 -16.02
CA VAL A 13 -4.14 0.68 -16.85
C VAL A 13 -5.25 -0.38 -16.92
N ALA A 14 -5.82 -0.79 -15.78
CA ALA A 14 -6.92 -1.75 -15.74
C ALA A 14 -8.15 -1.26 -16.52
N TYR A 15 -8.46 0.04 -16.47
CA TYR A 15 -9.50 0.64 -17.29
C TYR A 15 -9.22 0.54 -18.78
N TYR A 16 -7.97 0.76 -19.20
CA TYR A 16 -7.57 0.64 -20.60
C TYR A 16 -7.70 -0.80 -21.14
N TYR A 17 -7.52 -1.80 -20.28
CA TYR A 17 -7.65 -3.23 -20.62
C TYR A 17 -9.05 -3.82 -20.35
N ASP A 18 -10.04 -2.99 -20.00
CA ASP A 18 -11.42 -3.42 -19.66
C ASP A 18 -11.50 -4.41 -18.46
N GLU A 19 -10.51 -4.36 -17.55
CA GLU A 19 -10.42 -5.24 -16.37
C GLU A 19 -11.19 -4.65 -15.18
N ILE A 20 -12.53 -4.65 -15.27
CA ILE A 20 -13.43 -4.01 -14.28
C ILE A 20 -13.21 -4.54 -12.85
N GLY A 21 -12.85 -5.82 -12.69
CA GLY A 21 -12.53 -6.42 -11.40
C GLY A 21 -11.35 -5.72 -10.72
N LEU A 22 -10.24 -5.54 -11.45
CA LEU A 22 -9.04 -4.89 -10.92
C LEU A 22 -9.23 -3.40 -10.65
N ILE A 23 -10.08 -2.71 -11.41
CA ILE A 23 -10.44 -1.31 -11.11
C ILE A 23 -11.03 -1.21 -9.70
N LYS A 24 -11.95 -2.12 -9.33
CA LYS A 24 -12.53 -2.15 -7.98
C LYS A 24 -11.48 -2.43 -6.91
N VAL A 25 -10.55 -3.35 -7.17
CA VAL A 25 -9.43 -3.67 -6.27
C VAL A 25 -8.61 -2.42 -5.97
N PHE A 26 -8.10 -1.74 -7.02
CA PHE A 26 -7.27 -0.55 -6.84
C PHE A 26 -8.04 0.62 -6.22
N PHE A 27 -9.33 0.77 -6.54
CA PHE A 27 -10.17 1.79 -5.92
C PHE A 27 -10.40 1.54 -4.42
N ASN A 28 -10.67 0.29 -4.02
CA ASN A 28 -10.81 -0.08 -2.62
C ASN A 28 -9.50 0.12 -1.85
N THR A 29 -8.35 -0.26 -2.43
CA THR A 29 -7.03 0.01 -1.88
C THR A 29 -6.76 1.51 -1.71
N LEU A 30 -7.11 2.31 -2.72
CA LEU A 30 -6.98 3.77 -2.67
C LEU A 30 -7.80 4.32 -1.51
N LEU A 31 -9.09 3.94 -1.41
CA LEU A 31 -9.98 4.46 -0.40
C LEU A 31 -9.53 4.07 1.01
N ALA A 32 -9.16 2.81 1.24
CA ALA A 32 -8.67 2.33 2.53
C ALA A 32 -7.40 3.07 2.98
N THR A 33 -6.43 3.21 2.07
CA THR A 33 -5.15 3.90 2.35
C THR A 33 -5.37 5.41 2.56
N PHE A 34 -6.27 6.02 1.79
CA PHE A 34 -6.59 7.43 1.91
C PHE A 34 -7.27 7.73 3.24
N LEU A 35 -8.33 6.99 3.59
CA LEU A 35 -9.09 7.17 4.82
C LEU A 35 -8.21 6.95 6.06
N CYS A 36 -7.38 5.89 6.08
CA CYS A 36 -6.45 5.67 7.19
C CYS A 36 -5.46 6.84 7.35
N GLY A 37 -4.83 7.26 6.25
CA GLY A 37 -3.90 8.39 6.28
C GLY A 37 -4.57 9.72 6.65
N PHE A 38 -5.81 9.92 6.21
CA PHE A 38 -6.59 11.12 6.53
C PHE A 38 -6.98 11.16 8.01
N LEU A 39 -7.45 10.04 8.58
CA LEU A 39 -7.77 9.91 10.00
C LEU A 39 -6.54 10.18 10.89
N LEU A 40 -5.38 9.60 10.54
CA LEU A 40 -4.13 9.85 11.25
C LEU A 40 -3.68 11.32 11.13
N TYR A 41 -3.91 11.94 9.99
CA TYR A 41 -3.60 13.35 9.79
C TYR A 41 -4.49 14.26 10.65
N ILE A 42 -5.81 14.15 10.58
CA ILE A 42 -6.72 15.04 11.32
C ILE A 42 -6.52 14.95 12.83
N THR A 43 -6.21 13.76 13.35
CA THR A 43 -6.00 13.54 14.79
C THR A 43 -4.70 14.12 15.31
N ASN A 44 -3.68 14.28 14.45
CA ASN A 44 -2.35 14.73 14.84
C ASN A 44 -1.97 16.11 14.27
N SER A 45 -2.76 16.69 13.36
CA SER A 45 -2.43 17.93 12.64
C SER A 45 -2.24 19.16 13.55
N SER A 46 -2.85 19.17 14.73
CA SER A 46 -2.76 20.29 15.68
C SER A 46 -1.46 20.30 16.50
N ARG A 47 -0.63 19.25 16.44
CA ARG A 47 0.62 19.15 17.21
C ARG A 47 1.79 19.67 16.37
N LYS A 48 2.44 20.72 16.87
CA LYS A 48 3.68 21.27 16.29
C LYS A 48 4.81 21.03 17.28
N GLU A 49 5.45 19.87 17.17
CA GLU A 49 6.67 19.55 17.91
C GLU A 49 7.86 19.56 16.94
N ASP A 50 8.99 20.08 17.39
CA ASP A 50 10.22 20.05 16.61
C ASP A 50 10.76 18.61 16.55
N LEU A 51 11.01 18.14 15.34
CA LEU A 51 11.57 16.80 15.10
C LEU A 51 12.99 16.73 15.63
N ARG A 52 13.26 15.79 16.53
CA ARG A 52 14.60 15.49 17.02
C ARG A 52 15.26 14.48 16.09
N THR A 53 16.59 14.41 16.10
CA THR A 53 17.34 13.45 15.25
C THR A 53 16.92 11.99 15.46
N LYS A 54 16.55 11.60 16.69
CA LYS A 54 16.07 10.24 16.98
C LYS A 54 14.76 9.90 16.27
N ASP A 55 13.91 10.91 16.04
CA ASP A 55 12.58 10.73 15.46
C ASP A 55 12.71 10.40 13.97
N GLY A 56 13.77 10.87 13.32
CA GLY A 56 14.10 10.52 11.93
C GLY A 56 14.31 9.01 11.72
N PHE A 57 14.95 8.31 12.66
CA PHE A 57 15.08 6.85 12.59
C PHE A 57 13.73 6.16 12.67
N ILE A 58 12.87 6.59 13.61
CA ILE A 58 11.54 6.03 13.79
C ILE A 58 10.68 6.28 12.54
N ILE A 59 10.71 7.50 12.00
CA ILE A 59 9.99 7.86 10.77
C ILE A 59 10.44 6.99 9.61
N THR A 60 11.74 6.72 9.47
CA THR A 60 12.26 5.89 8.39
C THR A 60 11.75 4.46 8.48
N VAL A 61 11.82 3.84 9.67
CA VAL A 61 11.32 2.47 9.88
C VAL A 61 9.81 2.42 9.61
N LEU A 62 9.04 3.33 10.20
CA LEU A 62 7.59 3.39 10.01
C LEU A 62 7.21 3.66 8.55
N PHE A 63 7.96 4.48 7.82
CA PHE A 63 7.72 4.76 6.42
C PHE A 63 7.72 3.47 5.59
N TRP A 64 8.78 2.65 5.71
CA TRP A 64 8.86 1.38 4.99
C TRP A 64 7.83 0.37 5.47
N THR A 65 7.61 0.26 6.79
CA THR A 65 6.61 -0.67 7.35
C THR A 65 5.20 -0.34 6.86
N VAL A 66 4.80 0.93 6.93
CA VAL A 66 3.46 1.38 6.52
C VAL A 66 3.26 1.22 5.02
N LEU A 67 4.27 1.57 4.21
CA LEU A 67 4.21 1.37 2.76
C LEU A 67 4.08 -0.11 2.38
N ALA A 68 4.81 -1.00 3.04
CA ALA A 68 4.70 -2.44 2.80
C ALA A 68 3.32 -2.99 3.16
N ILE A 69 2.71 -2.52 4.25
CA ILE A 69 1.37 -2.96 4.64
C ILE A 69 0.32 -2.47 3.65
N PHE A 70 0.32 -1.18 3.29
CA PHE A 70 -0.67 -0.68 2.33
C PHE A 70 -0.39 -1.13 0.89
N GLY A 71 0.87 -1.42 0.56
CA GLY A 71 1.26 -1.99 -0.72
C GLY A 71 0.78 -3.43 -0.91
N SER A 72 0.45 -4.15 0.17
CA SER A 72 -0.12 -5.50 0.08
C SER A 72 -1.63 -5.52 -0.14
N PHE A 73 -2.34 -4.42 0.11
CA PHE A 73 -3.80 -4.34 -0.02
C PHE A 73 -4.36 -4.69 -1.41
N PRO A 74 -3.77 -4.29 -2.56
CA PRO A 74 -4.32 -4.70 -3.84
C PRO A 74 -4.23 -6.22 -4.03
N PHE A 75 -3.19 -6.85 -3.49
CA PHE A 75 -3.03 -8.31 -3.51
C PHE A 75 -4.03 -9.01 -2.59
N ILE A 76 -4.36 -8.41 -1.44
CA ILE A 76 -5.37 -8.92 -0.50
C ILE A 76 -6.79 -8.81 -1.07
N PHE A 77 -7.10 -7.71 -1.76
CA PHE A 77 -8.43 -7.47 -2.33
C PHE A 77 -8.63 -8.14 -3.69
N ALA A 78 -7.57 -8.59 -4.36
CA ALA A 78 -7.65 -9.39 -5.56
C ALA A 78 -8.06 -10.83 -5.21
N GLU A 79 -9.37 -11.08 -5.12
CA GLU A 79 -9.92 -12.42 -4.81
C GLU A 79 -9.43 -13.51 -5.79
N GLU A 80 -9.16 -13.12 -7.04
CA GLU A 80 -8.65 -14.01 -8.10
C GLU A 80 -7.24 -14.56 -7.84
N LEU A 81 -6.45 -13.91 -6.96
CA LEU A 81 -5.09 -14.34 -6.67
C LEU A 81 -5.03 -15.54 -5.69
N GLU A 82 -6.08 -15.78 -4.89
CA GLU A 82 -6.16 -16.84 -3.86
C GLU A 82 -4.89 -16.99 -2.99
N ILE A 83 -4.20 -15.90 -2.67
CA ILE A 83 -2.94 -15.91 -1.90
C ILE A 83 -3.16 -15.70 -0.40
N THR A 84 -2.21 -16.19 0.39
CA THR A 84 -2.22 -15.93 1.83
C THR A 84 -1.85 -14.49 2.15
N LEU A 85 -2.28 -14.02 3.33
CA LEU A 85 -1.88 -12.70 3.85
C LEU A 85 -0.34 -12.57 3.92
N VAL A 86 0.36 -13.64 4.28
CA VAL A 86 1.83 -13.65 4.38
C VAL A 86 2.45 -13.46 3.00
N ASP A 87 1.93 -14.13 1.97
CA ASP A 87 2.43 -14.00 0.59
C ASP A 87 2.18 -12.60 0.05
N SER A 88 1.00 -12.02 0.32
CA SER A 88 0.68 -10.64 -0.10
C SER A 88 1.64 -9.61 0.51
N LEU A 89 2.01 -9.79 1.79
CA LEU A 89 2.97 -8.93 2.48
C LEU A 89 4.38 -9.15 1.96
N PHE A 90 4.78 -10.40 1.74
CA PHE A 90 6.09 -10.73 1.18
C PHE A 90 6.28 -10.08 -0.20
N GLU A 91 5.29 -10.22 -1.08
CA GLU A 91 5.33 -9.66 -2.43
C GLU A 91 5.43 -8.13 -2.39
N SER A 92 4.62 -7.49 -1.55
CA SER A 92 4.69 -6.03 -1.39
C SER A 92 6.03 -5.57 -0.83
N ILE A 93 6.60 -6.25 0.16
CA ILE A 93 7.90 -5.90 0.73
C ILE A 93 8.97 -6.07 -0.34
N SER A 94 9.01 -7.22 -1.01
CA SER A 94 9.99 -7.55 -2.03
C SER A 94 10.00 -6.54 -3.18
N GLY A 95 8.83 -6.15 -3.69
CA GLY A 95 8.70 -5.13 -4.73
C GLY A 95 9.15 -3.76 -4.25
N LEU A 96 8.75 -3.36 -3.03
CA LEU A 96 9.09 -2.06 -2.45
C LEU A 96 10.59 -1.91 -2.17
N THR A 97 11.25 -2.98 -1.71
CA THR A 97 12.69 -3.00 -1.42
C THR A 97 13.54 -3.39 -2.62
N THR A 98 12.93 -3.54 -3.81
CA THR A 98 13.61 -3.97 -5.04
C THR A 98 14.37 -5.29 -4.89
N THR A 99 13.90 -6.17 -4.01
CA THR A 99 14.54 -7.46 -3.73
C THR A 99 14.27 -8.46 -4.86
N GLY A 100 13.09 -8.41 -5.48
CA GLY A 100 12.74 -9.25 -6.63
C GLY A 100 12.44 -10.72 -6.29
N GLY A 101 12.28 -11.06 -5.02
CA GLY A 101 11.73 -12.36 -4.59
C GLY A 101 10.23 -12.44 -4.85
N ASN A 102 9.74 -13.63 -5.16
CA ASN A 102 8.31 -13.89 -5.39
C ASN A 102 7.89 -15.07 -4.49
N SER A 103 6.78 -14.93 -3.78
CA SER A 103 6.16 -16.04 -3.01
C SER A 103 4.97 -16.68 -3.71
N PHE A 104 4.66 -16.21 -4.92
CA PHE A 104 3.53 -16.71 -5.69
C PHE A 104 3.77 -18.16 -6.14
N ASN A 105 3.08 -19.12 -5.53
CA ASN A 105 3.13 -20.51 -5.94
C ASN A 105 2.20 -20.70 -7.16
N ARG A 106 2.69 -20.38 -8.36
CA ARG A 106 1.97 -20.72 -9.60
C ARG A 106 2.12 -22.24 -9.84
N PRO A 107 1.01 -22.99 -10.05
CA PRO A 107 1.12 -24.36 -10.56
C PRO A 107 1.82 -24.39 -11.93
#